data_AF-A0A9X6V526-F1
#
_entry.id   AF-A0A9X6V526-F1
#
_cell.length_a   1.000
_cell.length_b   1.000
_cell.length_c   1.000
_cell.angle_alpha   90.00
_cell.angle_beta   90.00
_cell.angle_gamma   90.00
#
_symmetry.space_group_name_H-M   'P 1'
#
loop_
_entity.id
_entity.type
_entity.pdbx_description
1 polymer ?
#
loop_
_entity_poly.entity_id
_entity_poly.type
_entity_poly.pdbx_seq_one_letter_code
_entity_poly.pdbx_strand_id
1 'polypeptide(L)'
;MSKFNGKKLTELRHLFGMTQGQAAELLEVETQRLIEIERSRINPTFNQIQILCRRFHVKLKYFYCESFVTSRVDPNYISFRY
;
A
#
# COMPACT_ATOMS: atom_id res chain seq x y z
N MET A 1 -18.88 0.31 -6.09
CA MET A 1 -17.89 -0.49 -5.32
C MET A 1 -16.77 0.45 -4.87
N SER A 2 -16.32 0.37 -3.61
CA SER A 2 -15.18 1.18 -3.14
C SER A 2 -13.92 0.76 -3.90
N LYS A 3 -13.12 1.74 -4.34
CA LYS A 3 -11.88 1.51 -5.10
C LYS A 3 -10.74 1.18 -4.14
N PHE A 4 -9.81 0.32 -4.56
CA PHE A 4 -8.62 0.02 -3.76
C PHE A 4 -7.79 1.29 -3.56
N ASN A 5 -7.39 1.57 -2.32
CA ASN A 5 -6.57 2.72 -1.98
C ASN A 5 -5.07 2.35 -2.01
N GLY A 6 -4.41 2.62 -3.14
CA GLY A 6 -2.98 2.40 -3.33
C GLY A 6 -2.06 3.24 -2.43
N LYS A 7 -2.52 4.40 -1.94
CA LYS A 7 -1.73 5.21 -1.00
C LYS A 7 -1.51 4.47 0.32
N LYS A 8 -2.54 3.73 0.78
CA LYS A 8 -2.42 2.89 1.98
C LYS A 8 -1.43 1.75 1.82
N LEU A 9 -1.28 1.21 0.62
CA LEU A 9 -0.23 0.24 0.32
C LEU A 9 1.15 0.89 0.38
N THR A 10 1.28 2.11 -0.16
CA THR A 10 2.52 2.89 -0.10
C THR A 10 2.95 3.15 1.35
N GLU A 11 2.02 3.58 2.20
CA GLU A 11 2.24 3.81 3.63
C GLU A 11 2.70 2.53 4.34
N LEU A 12 2.00 1.41 4.15
CA LEU A 12 2.39 0.12 4.73
C LEU A 12 3.78 -0.32 4.24
N ARG A 13 4.05 -0.16 2.94
CA ARG A 13 5.35 -0.51 2.36
C ARG A 13 6.48 0.27 3.04
N HIS A 14 6.31 1.57 3.23
CA HIS A 14 7.28 2.42 3.91
C HIS A 14 7.42 2.07 5.40
N LEU A 15 6.31 1.81 6.11
CA LEU A 15 6.33 1.39 7.52
C LEU A 15 7.10 0.09 7.74
N PHE A 16 7.06 -0.82 6.77
CA PHE A 16 7.79 -2.09 6.80
C PHE A 16 9.20 -2.00 6.17
N GLY A 17 9.67 -0.82 5.79
CA GLY A 17 10.99 -0.61 5.21
C GLY A 17 11.18 -1.27 3.84
N MET A 18 10.10 -1.53 3.10
CA MET A 18 10.14 -2.26 1.84
C MET A 18 10.34 -1.32 0.64
N THR A 19 11.13 -1.76 -0.34
CA THR A 19 11.23 -1.10 -1.65
C THR A 19 10.06 -1.49 -2.56
N GLN A 20 9.83 -0.72 -3.61
CA GLN A 20 8.84 -1.08 -4.63
C GLN A 20 9.19 -2.41 -5.32
N GLY A 21 10.47 -2.72 -5.54
CA GLY A 21 10.89 -4.02 -6.09
C GLY A 21 10.49 -5.19 -5.19
N GLN A 22 10.74 -5.09 -3.89
CA GLN A 22 10.39 -6.14 -2.92
C GLN A 22 8.87 -6.35 -2.80
N ALA A 23 8.09 -5.27 -2.86
CA ALA A 23 6.63 -5.37 -2.84
C ALA A 23 6.06 -5.90 -4.17
N ALA A 24 6.75 -5.67 -5.29
CA ALA A 24 6.38 -6.19 -6.60
C ALA A 24 6.66 -7.70 -6.67
N GLU A 25 7.81 -8.13 -6.17
CA GLU A 25 8.17 -9.55 -6.00
C GLU A 25 7.17 -10.28 -5.10
N LEU A 26 6.79 -9.69 -3.96
CA LEU A 26 5.74 -10.24 -3.07
C LEU A 26 4.41 -10.48 -3.79
N LEU A 27 4.07 -9.62 -4.76
CA LEU A 27 2.81 -9.67 -5.50
C LEU A 27 2.91 -10.42 -6.84
N GLU A 28 4.10 -10.93 -7.17
CA GLU A 28 4.43 -11.55 -8.45
C GLU A 28 4.06 -10.66 -9.65
N VAL A 29 4.40 -9.37 -9.55
CA VAL A 29 4.16 -8.38 -10.62
C VAL A 29 5.44 -7.61 -10.95
N GLU A 30 5.44 -6.97 -12.11
CA GLU A 30 6.46 -5.99 -12.45
C GLU A 30 6.40 -4.75 -11.55
N THR A 31 7.55 -4.15 -11.25
CA THR A 31 7.64 -2.93 -10.44
C THR A 31 6.75 -1.80 -10.99
N GLN A 32 6.67 -1.66 -12.31
CA GLN A 32 5.81 -0.66 -12.95
C GLN A 32 4.33 -0.91 -12.63
N ARG A 33 3.91 -2.18 -12.60
CA ARG A 33 2.54 -2.57 -12.24
C ARG A 33 2.25 -2.24 -10.77
N LEU A 34 3.21 -2.47 -9.88
CA LEU A 34 3.09 -2.05 -8.47
C LEU A 34 2.93 -0.52 -8.35
N ILE A 35 3.73 0.27 -9.07
CA ILE A 35 3.62 1.74 -9.05
C ILE A 35 2.21 2.19 -9.45
N GLU A 36 1.63 1.57 -10.47
CA GLU A 36 0.26 1.89 -10.90
C GLU A 36 -0.81 1.43 -9.89
N ILE A 37 -0.56 0.34 -9.16
CA ILE A 37 -1.39 -0.08 -8.02
C ILE A 37 -1.30 0.94 -6.88
N GLU A 38 -0.09 1.37 -6.50
CA GLU A 38 0.15 2.37 -5.45
C GLU A 38 -0.47 3.74 -5.79
N ARG A 39 -0.51 4.09 -7.07
CA ARG A 39 -1.19 5.30 -7.58
C ARG A 39 -2.71 5.15 -7.69
N SER A 40 -3.27 4.01 -7.29
CA SER A 40 -4.69 3.68 -7.46
C SER A 40 -5.17 3.78 -8.91
N ARG A 41 -4.28 3.60 -9.90
CA ARG A 41 -4.68 3.57 -11.32
C ARG A 41 -5.19 2.20 -11.71
N ILE A 42 -4.64 1.16 -11.09
CA ILE A 42 -4.97 -0.24 -11.29
C ILE A 42 -5.35 -0.86 -9.96
N ASN A 43 -6.34 -1.77 -9.99
CA ASN A 43 -6.68 -2.58 -8.82
C ASN A 43 -5.88 -3.89 -8.84
N PRO A 44 -5.30 -4.32 -7.71
CA PRO A 44 -4.74 -5.65 -7.56
C PRO A 44 -5.86 -6.71 -7.58
N THR A 45 -5.48 -7.96 -7.86
CA THR A 45 -6.41 -9.10 -7.80
C THR A 45 -6.78 -9.42 -6.35
N PHE A 46 -7.88 -10.17 -6.15
CA PHE A 46 -8.28 -10.58 -4.79
C PHE A 46 -7.17 -11.36 -4.06
N ASN A 47 -6.51 -12.29 -4.76
CA ASN A 47 -5.40 -13.07 -4.21
C ASN A 47 -4.23 -12.17 -3.78
N GLN A 48 -3.86 -11.19 -4.61
CA GLN A 48 -2.82 -10.21 -4.27
C GLN A 48 -3.22 -9.43 -3.02
N ILE A 49 -4.48 -8.99 -2.90
CA ILE A 49 -4.94 -8.28 -1.71
C ILE A 49 -4.87 -9.17 -0.46
N GLN A 50 -5.19 -10.46 -0.57
CA GLN A 50 -5.04 -11.40 0.53
C GLN A 50 -3.58 -11.55 0.97
N ILE A 51 -2.64 -11.60 0.01
CA ILE A 51 -1.19 -11.61 0.31
C ILE A 51 -0.80 -10.36 1.09
N LEU A 52 -1.24 -9.17 0.64
CA LEU A 52 -0.96 -7.91 1.35
C LEU A 52 -1.55 -7.91 2.75
N CYS A 53 -2.78 -8.38 2.92
CA CYS A 53 -3.44 -8.47 4.22
C CYS A 53 -2.66 -9.36 5.20
N ARG A 54 -2.16 -10.51 4.74
CA ARG A 54 -1.33 -11.41 5.54
C ARG A 54 0.04 -10.80 5.85
N ARG A 55 0.70 -10.22 4.86
CA ARG A 55 2.05 -9.64 5.00
C ARG A 55 2.11 -8.46 5.96
N PHE A 56 1.09 -7.60 5.91
CA PHE A 56 1.03 -6.37 6.68
C PHE A 56 0.13 -6.45 7.91
N HIS A 57 -0.43 -7.63 8.21
CA HIS A 57 -1.33 -7.86 9.35
C HIS A 57 -2.54 -6.91 9.38
N VAL A 58 -3.08 -6.57 8.21
CA VAL A 58 -4.26 -5.70 8.06
C VAL A 58 -5.47 -6.48 7.54
N LYS A 59 -6.68 -6.00 7.86
CA LYS A 59 -7.93 -6.55 7.29
C LYS A 59 -8.19 -5.94 5.92
N LEU A 60 -8.90 -6.66 5.04
CA LEU A 60 -9.31 -6.19 3.71
C LEU A 60 -9.90 -4.78 3.73
N LYS A 61 -10.78 -4.51 4.71
CA LYS A 61 -11.44 -3.22 4.94
C LYS A 61 -10.46 -2.05 5.05
N TYR A 62 -9.21 -2.28 5.48
CA TYR A 62 -8.16 -1.26 5.53
C TYR A 62 -7.98 -0.55 4.18
N PHE A 63 -7.91 -1.30 3.08
CA PHE A 63 -7.69 -0.74 1.74
C PHE A 63 -8.90 -0.05 1.11
N TYR A 64 -10.08 -0.18 1.72
CA TYR A 64 -11.35 0.35 1.18
C TYR A 64 -12.03 1.38 2.09
N CYS A 65 -11.58 1.48 3.35
CA CYS A 65 -12.02 2.53 4.25
C CYS A 65 -11.33 3.86 3.94
N GLU A 66 -12.06 4.94 4.14
CA GLU A 66 -11.47 6.26 4.31
C GLU A 66 -10.45 6.23 5.45
N SER A 67 -9.40 7.06 5.34
CA SER A 67 -8.41 7.15 6.42
C SER A 67 -9.11 7.67 7.67
N PHE A 68 -9.08 6.89 8.76
CA PHE A 68 -9.61 7.31 10.06
C PHE A 68 -8.66 8.30 10.74
N VAL A 69 -7.44 8.47 10.21
CA VAL A 69 -6.46 9.42 10.73
C VAL A 69 -6.82 10.80 10.19
N THR A 70 -7.51 11.58 11.01
CA THR A 70 -7.93 12.97 10.72
C THR A 70 -6.74 13.92 10.60
N SER A 71 -5.61 13.58 11.21
CA SER A 71 -4.35 14.31 11.11
C SER A 71 -3.60 13.87 9.86
N ARG A 72 -3.67 14.69 8.81
CA ARG A 72 -2.71 14.67 7.70
C ARG A 72 -1.32 14.89 8.29
N VAL A 73 -0.59 13.81 8.59
CA VAL A 73 0.82 13.94 8.93
C VAL A 73 1.51 14.30 7.62
N ASP A 74 1.86 15.57 7.46
CA ASP A 74 2.55 16.05 6.27
C ASP A 74 3.99 15.52 6.32
N PRO A 75 4.38 14.65 5.36
CA PRO A 75 5.71 14.04 5.35
C PRO A 75 6.85 15.06 5.32
N ASN A 76 6.60 16.29 4.86
CA ASN A 76 7.60 17.37 4.87
C ASN A 76 8.01 17.79 6.29
N TYR A 77 7.22 17.45 7.31
CA TYR A 77 7.53 17.71 8.72
C TYR A 77 7.99 16.46 9.49
N ILE A 78 8.26 15.34 8.81
CA ILE A 78 8.75 14.11 9.44
C ILE A 78 10.20 13.88 9.01
N SER A 79 11.15 13.90 9.96
CA SER A 79 12.51 13.44 9.66
C SER A 79 12.54 11.91 9.64
N PHE A 80 12.74 11.32 8.47
CA PHE A 80 13.09 9.90 8.39
C PHE A 80 14.58 9.75 8.76
N ARG A 81 14.86 9.09 9.87
CA ARG A 81 16.23 8.66 10.20
C ARG A 81 16.45 7.28 9.57
N TYR A 82 17.42 7.23 8.65
CA TYR A 82 17.93 6.03 8.00
C TYR A 82 19.16 5.51 8.74
#